data_AF-A0A8J7R8H6-F1
#
_entry.id   AF-A0A8J7R8H6-F1
#
_cell.length_a   1.000
_cell.length_b   1.000
_cell.length_c   1.000
_cell.angle_alpha   90.00
_cell.angle_beta   90.00
_cell.angle_gamma   90.00
#
_symmetry.space_group_name_H-M   'P 1'
#
loop_
_entity.id
_entity.type
_entity.pdbx_description
1 polymer ?
#
loop_
_entity_poly.entity_id
_entity_poly.type
_entity_poly.pdbx_seq_one_letter_code
_entity_poly.pdbx_strand_id
1 'polypeptide(L)'
;MTRTDDDPPEWAKERAREMMAAEEDEETDESADAEAPDRDDDRVPDVPVEAVDEAERLTRLAREAESAEPTPEIEEAADQYRERRDALAAEYGYTARVRDEDDALVLYPDEWMDDGTVQLDRVEDTDRAVEVSLSGPGDADRYREVAAYNETVAEEVAEREAEIHARTAETFAAFMSNHYVRPVDDATPEMRAEFREEYLVRNGWPTDEQLDAVDESLSVIESVAAGVDEPAEIEDSADGDGPDDADGDSPDGDGPA
;
A
#
# COMPACT_ATOMS: atom_id res chain seq x y z
N MET A 1 -47.88 27.08 -7.06
CA MET A 1 -48.88 26.10 -6.59
C MET A 1 -48.11 24.92 -6.05
N THR A 2 -48.38 24.55 -4.80
CA THR A 2 -47.78 23.44 -4.06
C THR A 2 -48.46 22.11 -4.41
N ARG A 3 -47.65 21.04 -4.28
CA ARG A 3 -48.00 19.64 -3.95
C ARG A 3 -48.61 18.75 -5.03
N THR A 4 -47.89 17.70 -5.42
CA THR A 4 -48.40 16.35 -5.74
C THR A 4 -47.20 15.40 -5.59
N ASP A 5 -46.99 14.87 -4.38
CA ASP A 5 -47.22 13.46 -4.00
C ASP A 5 -45.95 12.62 -4.21
N ASP A 6 -45.16 12.62 -3.14
CA ASP A 6 -44.00 11.74 -2.92
C ASP A 6 -44.52 10.40 -2.41
N ASP A 7 -45.27 9.71 -3.28
CA ASP A 7 -45.80 8.38 -2.98
C ASP A 7 -44.96 7.38 -3.77
N PRO A 8 -44.15 6.54 -3.09
CA PRO A 8 -43.28 5.59 -3.76
C PRO A 8 -44.14 4.66 -4.63
N PRO A 9 -43.69 4.36 -5.85
CA PRO A 9 -44.46 3.57 -6.80
C PRO A 9 -44.79 2.18 -6.21
N GLU A 10 -45.96 1.64 -6.55
CA GLU A 10 -46.54 0.44 -5.91
C GLU A 10 -45.61 -0.78 -5.90
N TRP A 11 -44.69 -0.89 -6.87
CA TRP A 11 -43.68 -1.94 -6.92
C TRP A 11 -42.66 -1.85 -5.76
N ALA A 12 -42.36 -0.64 -5.27
CA ALA A 12 -41.45 -0.42 -4.15
C ALA A 12 -42.12 -0.77 -2.81
N LYS A 13 -43.43 -0.55 -2.69
CA LYS A 13 -44.22 -0.96 -1.51
C LYS A 13 -44.41 -2.48 -1.44
N GLU A 14 -44.60 -3.12 -2.59
CA GLU A 14 -44.73 -4.58 -2.68
C GLU A 14 -43.41 -5.27 -2.29
N ARG A 15 -42.27 -4.74 -2.73
CA ARG A 15 -40.94 -5.22 -2.31
C ARG A 15 -40.64 -5.01 -0.83
N ALA A 16 -41.02 -3.88 -0.26
CA ALA A 16 -40.85 -3.64 1.18
C ALA A 16 -41.70 -4.61 2.02
N ARG A 17 -42.87 -5.03 1.52
CA ARG A 17 -43.75 -5.98 2.20
C ARG A 17 -43.27 -7.43 2.06
N GLU A 18 -42.64 -7.76 0.95
CA GLU A 18 -41.99 -9.05 0.71
C GLU A 18 -40.77 -9.25 1.61
N MET A 19 -39.96 -8.20 1.81
CA MET A 19 -38.80 -8.23 2.71
C MET A 19 -39.21 -8.46 4.18
N MET A 20 -40.22 -7.72 4.68
CA MET A 20 -40.68 -7.86 6.07
C MET A 20 -41.38 -9.21 6.36
N ALA A 21 -41.94 -9.87 5.34
CA ALA A 21 -42.56 -11.19 5.48
C ALA A 21 -41.53 -12.32 5.46
N ALA A 22 -40.33 -12.09 4.92
CA ALA A 22 -39.23 -13.04 4.96
C ALA A 22 -38.49 -13.03 6.31
N GLU A 23 -38.55 -11.92 7.05
CA GLU A 23 -37.90 -11.77 8.36
C GLU A 23 -38.69 -12.40 9.53
N GLU A 24 -39.99 -12.69 9.36
CA GLU A 24 -40.83 -13.27 10.44
C GLU A 24 -40.85 -14.81 10.50
N ASP A 25 -40.21 -15.52 9.55
CA ASP A 25 -40.21 -17.00 9.48
C ASP A 25 -38.91 -17.66 10.01
N GLU A 26 -37.96 -16.89 10.56
CA GLU A 26 -36.66 -17.39 11.05
C GLU A 26 -36.50 -17.38 12.58
N GLU A 27 -37.58 -17.29 13.35
CA GLU A 27 -37.53 -17.58 14.79
C GLU A 27 -38.10 -18.97 15.11
N THR A 28 -37.20 -19.85 15.58
CA THR A 28 -37.38 -20.97 16.54
C THR A 28 -37.04 -22.37 16.00
N ASP A 29 -35.83 -22.85 16.29
CA ASP A 29 -35.66 -24.15 16.99
C ASP A 29 -34.33 -24.19 17.74
N GLU A 30 -34.42 -24.50 19.03
CA GLU A 30 -33.35 -24.47 20.03
C GLU A 30 -32.93 -25.91 20.34
N SER A 31 -31.62 -26.11 20.56
CA SER A 31 -31.00 -27.24 21.31
C SER A 31 -30.43 -28.41 20.49
N ALA A 32 -29.10 -28.39 20.32
CA ALA A 32 -28.29 -29.60 20.45
C ALA A 32 -26.89 -29.25 20.99
N ASP A 33 -26.74 -29.49 22.29
CA ASP A 33 -25.49 -29.56 23.03
C ASP A 33 -24.51 -30.54 22.33
N ALA A 34 -23.51 -29.97 21.69
CA ALA A 34 -22.31 -30.66 21.24
C ALA A 34 -21.14 -29.79 21.70
N GLU A 35 -20.46 -30.26 22.74
CA GLU A 35 -19.23 -29.69 23.26
C GLU A 35 -18.20 -29.67 22.12
N ALA A 36 -18.12 -28.53 21.44
CA ALA A 36 -17.10 -28.23 20.44
C ALA A 36 -15.77 -28.00 21.17
N PRO A 37 -14.64 -28.51 20.67
CA PRO A 37 -13.35 -28.08 21.19
C PRO A 37 -13.27 -26.56 21.01
N ASP A 38 -12.67 -25.84 21.96
CA ASP A 38 -12.27 -24.44 21.79
C ASP A 38 -11.59 -24.29 20.41
N ARG A 39 -12.35 -23.83 19.44
CA ARG A 39 -11.85 -23.36 18.15
C ARG A 39 -11.95 -21.86 18.28
N ASP A 40 -10.81 -21.20 18.21
CA ASP A 40 -10.67 -19.75 18.18
C ASP A 40 -11.57 -19.19 17.05
N ASP A 41 -12.84 -18.89 17.36
CA ASP A 41 -13.88 -18.41 16.44
C ASP A 41 -13.69 -16.90 16.10
N ASP A 42 -12.46 -16.39 16.24
CA ASP A 42 -12.09 -14.95 16.20
C ASP A 42 -10.70 -14.72 15.55
N ARG A 43 -10.13 -15.71 14.84
CA ARG A 43 -8.72 -15.69 14.44
C ARG A 43 -8.45 -14.83 13.19
N VAL A 44 -8.56 -13.52 13.38
CA VAL A 44 -7.72 -12.51 12.73
C VAL A 44 -6.25 -12.99 12.82
N PRO A 45 -5.38 -12.74 11.83
CA PRO A 45 -4.01 -13.25 11.79
C PRO A 45 -3.32 -13.25 13.15
N ASP A 46 -2.54 -14.30 13.44
CA ASP A 46 -1.84 -14.52 14.73
C ASP A 46 -0.69 -13.54 14.99
N VAL A 47 -0.56 -12.53 14.13
CA VAL A 47 0.46 -11.51 14.15
C VAL A 47 -0.18 -10.16 14.50
N PRO A 48 0.35 -9.43 15.50
CA PRO A 48 -0.12 -8.09 15.82
C PRO A 48 0.00 -7.15 14.62
N VAL A 49 -0.96 -6.23 14.46
CA VAL A 49 -0.96 -5.22 13.38
C VAL A 49 0.35 -4.41 13.37
N GLU A 50 0.87 -4.03 14.55
CA GLU A 50 2.14 -3.29 14.64
C GLU A 50 3.35 -4.08 14.08
N ALA A 51 3.33 -5.41 14.19
CA ALA A 51 4.37 -6.25 13.60
C ALA A 51 4.21 -6.39 12.08
N VAL A 52 2.97 -6.37 11.58
CA VAL A 52 2.68 -6.31 10.14
C VAL A 52 3.16 -4.99 9.56
N ASP A 53 2.81 -3.87 10.18
CA ASP A 53 3.20 -2.52 9.74
C ASP A 53 4.73 -2.35 9.72
N GLU A 54 5.43 -2.89 10.73
CA GLU A 54 6.90 -2.85 10.77
C GLU A 54 7.52 -3.77 9.70
N ALA A 55 6.96 -4.96 9.45
CA ALA A 55 7.42 -5.85 8.39
C ALA A 55 7.23 -5.22 6.99
N GLU A 56 6.12 -4.53 6.78
CA GLU A 56 5.82 -3.75 5.59
C GLU A 56 6.83 -2.60 5.41
N ARG A 57 7.05 -1.79 6.46
CA ARG A 57 8.03 -0.70 6.45
C ARG A 57 9.44 -1.20 6.11
N LEU A 58 9.91 -2.26 6.77
CA LEU A 58 11.21 -2.88 6.49
C LEU A 58 11.30 -3.40 5.05
N THR A 59 10.22 -3.95 4.52
CA THR A 59 10.17 -4.40 3.12
C THR A 59 10.31 -3.23 2.16
N ARG A 60 9.66 -2.09 2.45
CA ARG A 60 9.82 -0.88 1.63
C ARG A 60 11.24 -0.33 1.67
N LEU A 61 11.84 -0.24 2.85
CA LEU A 61 13.23 0.21 3.01
C LEU A 61 14.24 -0.68 2.26
N ALA A 62 14.02 -2.00 2.27
CA ALA A 62 14.84 -2.93 1.50
C ALA A 62 14.75 -2.65 -0.01
N ARG A 63 13.53 -2.45 -0.54
CA ARG A 63 13.31 -2.15 -1.96
C ARG A 63 13.86 -0.79 -2.35
N GLU A 64 13.70 0.22 -1.51
CA GLU A 64 14.25 1.55 -1.73
C GLU A 64 15.77 1.51 -1.86
N ALA A 65 16.45 0.81 -0.95
CA ALA A 65 17.88 0.58 -1.04
C ALA A 65 18.26 -0.19 -2.33
N GLU A 66 17.47 -1.18 -2.76
CA GLU A 66 17.73 -1.93 -3.99
C GLU A 66 17.52 -1.11 -5.28
N SER A 67 16.69 -0.08 -5.24
CA SER A 67 16.46 0.85 -6.35
C SER A 67 17.54 1.91 -6.48
N ALA A 68 18.25 2.24 -5.39
CA ALA A 68 19.33 3.22 -5.38
C ALA A 68 20.59 2.73 -6.11
N GLU A 69 21.55 3.63 -6.39
CA GLU A 69 22.81 3.25 -7.03
C GLU A 69 23.56 2.19 -6.20
N PRO A 70 23.90 1.02 -6.77
CA PRO A 70 24.42 -0.09 -5.99
C PRO A 70 25.81 0.20 -5.42
N THR A 71 25.88 0.27 -4.10
CA THR A 71 27.12 0.35 -3.32
C THR A 71 27.13 -0.76 -2.26
N PRO A 72 28.31 -1.23 -1.81
CA PRO A 72 28.39 -2.24 -0.75
C PRO A 72 27.61 -1.86 0.51
N GLU A 73 27.59 -0.57 0.85
CA GLU A 73 26.85 -0.03 1.98
C GLU A 73 25.32 -0.13 1.80
N ILE A 74 24.84 0.17 0.58
CA ILE A 74 23.41 0.07 0.23
C ILE A 74 22.96 -1.39 0.16
N GLU A 75 23.77 -2.27 -0.42
CA GLU A 75 23.51 -3.72 -0.46
C GLU A 75 23.41 -4.29 0.97
N GLU A 76 24.33 -3.90 1.87
CA GLU A 76 24.32 -4.32 3.28
C GLU A 76 23.10 -3.76 4.04
N ALA A 77 22.65 -2.54 3.72
CA ALA A 77 21.43 -1.98 4.32
C ALA A 77 20.18 -2.78 3.89
N ALA A 78 20.04 -3.06 2.59
CA ALA A 78 18.94 -3.87 2.06
C ALA A 78 18.88 -5.26 2.71
N ASP A 79 20.03 -5.93 2.85
CA ASP A 79 20.14 -7.23 3.52
C ASP A 79 19.70 -7.14 4.99
N GLN A 80 20.16 -6.13 5.74
CA GLN A 80 19.76 -5.94 7.14
C GLN A 80 18.25 -5.70 7.31
N TYR A 81 17.62 -4.94 6.41
CA TYR A 81 16.17 -4.74 6.45
C TYR A 81 15.41 -6.05 6.22
N ARG A 82 15.85 -6.87 5.24
CA ARG A 82 15.26 -8.19 4.98
C ARG A 82 15.44 -9.15 6.16
N GLU A 83 16.65 -9.21 6.73
CA GLU A 83 16.93 -10.04 7.91
C GLU A 83 16.07 -9.65 9.11
N ARG A 84 15.89 -8.34 9.36
CA ARG A 84 15.06 -7.86 10.46
C ARG A 84 13.58 -8.16 10.25
N ARG A 85 13.08 -8.01 9.02
CA ARG A 85 11.69 -8.40 8.67
C ARG A 85 11.48 -9.89 8.89
N ASP A 86 12.40 -10.72 8.41
CA ASP A 86 12.28 -12.18 8.52
C ASP A 86 12.37 -12.63 9.98
N ALA A 87 13.24 -12.01 10.79
CA ALA A 87 13.31 -12.25 12.22
C ALA A 87 12.01 -11.84 12.95
N LEU A 88 11.43 -10.70 12.58
CA LEU A 88 10.16 -10.22 13.14
C LEU A 88 9.00 -11.17 12.79
N ALA A 89 8.88 -11.58 11.52
CA ALA A 89 7.85 -12.53 11.10
C ALA A 89 8.00 -13.89 11.82
N ALA A 90 9.23 -14.39 11.94
CA ALA A 90 9.52 -15.66 12.60
C ALA A 90 9.19 -15.64 14.11
N GLU A 91 9.25 -14.48 14.78
CA GLU A 91 8.84 -14.34 16.19
C GLU A 91 7.36 -14.73 16.38
N TYR A 92 6.53 -14.48 15.37
CA TYR A 92 5.10 -14.80 15.37
C TYR A 92 4.76 -16.09 14.63
N GLY A 93 5.75 -16.85 14.17
CA GLY A 93 5.53 -18.10 13.42
C GLY A 93 5.11 -17.88 11.97
N TYR A 94 5.63 -16.83 11.34
CA TYR A 94 5.37 -16.48 9.95
C TYR A 94 6.67 -16.41 9.12
N THR A 95 6.55 -16.76 7.84
CA THR A 95 7.55 -16.54 6.80
C THR A 95 7.08 -15.42 5.88
N ALA A 96 7.91 -14.38 5.73
CA ALA A 96 7.65 -13.28 4.80
C ALA A 96 8.04 -13.65 3.36
N ARG A 97 7.22 -13.21 2.40
CA ARG A 97 7.49 -13.33 0.96
C ARG A 97 7.01 -12.09 0.22
N VAL A 98 7.82 -11.59 -0.70
CA VAL A 98 7.42 -10.53 -1.62
C VAL A 98 6.95 -11.16 -2.93
N ARG A 99 5.81 -10.69 -3.44
CA ARG A 99 5.24 -11.05 -4.73
C ARG A 99 5.37 -9.84 -5.66
N ASP A 100 6.27 -9.93 -6.62
CA ASP A 100 6.58 -8.81 -7.52
C ASP A 100 5.45 -8.51 -8.54
N GLU A 101 4.57 -9.49 -8.79
CA GLU A 101 3.47 -9.41 -9.78
C GLU A 101 2.49 -8.26 -9.47
N ASP A 102 2.20 -8.05 -8.20
CA ASP A 102 1.24 -7.05 -7.70
C ASP A 102 1.80 -6.26 -6.51
N ASP A 103 3.12 -6.34 -6.33
CA ASP A 103 3.88 -5.60 -5.33
C ASP A 103 3.29 -5.76 -3.92
N ALA A 104 3.18 -7.02 -3.47
CA ALA A 104 2.61 -7.37 -2.17
C ALA A 104 3.62 -8.07 -1.28
N LEU A 105 3.61 -7.73 0.01
CA LEU A 105 4.19 -8.51 1.09
C LEU A 105 3.14 -9.49 1.59
N VAL A 106 3.49 -10.78 1.59
CA VAL A 106 2.66 -11.85 2.16
C VAL A 106 3.38 -12.49 3.32
N LEU A 107 2.74 -12.52 4.49
CA LEU A 107 3.17 -13.26 5.67
C LEU A 107 2.40 -14.58 5.71
N TYR A 108 3.09 -15.68 5.40
CA TYR A 108 2.53 -17.02 5.48
C TYR A 108 2.81 -17.65 6.83
N PRO A 109 1.86 -18.34 7.48
CA PRO A 109 2.17 -19.19 8.61
C PRO A 109 3.29 -20.18 8.26
N ASP A 110 4.30 -20.29 9.13
CA ASP A 110 5.49 -21.11 8.87
C ASP A 110 5.16 -22.57 8.56
N GLU A 111 4.09 -23.09 9.18
CA GLU A 111 3.64 -24.47 8.98
C GLU A 111 3.18 -24.75 7.53
N TRP A 112 2.79 -23.72 6.78
CA TRP A 112 2.44 -23.85 5.36
C TRP A 112 3.68 -23.90 4.47
N MET A 113 4.85 -23.49 4.97
CA MET A 113 6.06 -23.37 4.17
C MET A 113 6.90 -24.65 4.24
N ASP A 114 7.49 -25.03 3.12
CA ASP A 114 8.51 -26.08 3.01
C ASP A 114 9.49 -25.65 1.91
N ASP A 115 10.78 -25.53 2.25
CA ASP A 115 11.85 -25.11 1.32
C ASP A 115 11.48 -23.84 0.51
N GLY A 116 10.94 -22.82 1.20
CA GLY A 116 10.54 -21.54 0.58
C GLY A 116 9.28 -21.60 -0.30
N THR A 117 8.58 -22.74 -0.32
CA THR A 117 7.38 -22.95 -1.14
C THR A 117 6.16 -23.26 -0.27
N VAL A 118 5.05 -22.58 -0.56
CA VAL A 118 3.75 -22.82 0.08
C VAL A 118 3.26 -24.23 -0.28
N GLN A 119 2.94 -25.02 0.74
CA GLN A 119 2.38 -26.36 0.61
C GLN A 119 0.86 -26.28 0.70
N LEU A 120 0.17 -26.29 -0.45
CA LEU A 120 -1.28 -26.12 -0.53
C LEU A 120 -2.07 -27.12 0.32
N ASP A 121 -1.57 -28.36 0.46
CA ASP A 121 -2.19 -29.40 1.30
C ASP A 121 -2.11 -29.11 2.81
N ARG A 122 -1.29 -28.13 3.24
CA ARG A 122 -1.16 -27.66 4.62
C ARG A 122 -1.97 -26.40 4.91
N VAL A 123 -2.57 -25.78 3.89
CA VAL A 123 -3.39 -24.58 4.02
C VAL A 123 -4.79 -25.00 4.44
N GLU A 124 -5.08 -24.86 5.73
CA GLU A 124 -6.41 -25.16 6.27
C GLU A 124 -7.36 -23.96 6.16
N ASP A 125 -6.83 -22.75 6.33
CA ASP A 125 -7.59 -21.51 6.36
C ASP A 125 -6.74 -20.36 5.80
N THR A 126 -7.08 -19.86 4.61
CA THR A 126 -6.33 -18.79 3.93
C THR A 126 -6.35 -17.46 4.66
N ASP A 127 -7.36 -17.21 5.51
CA ASP A 127 -7.51 -15.93 6.22
C ASP A 127 -6.43 -15.73 7.29
N ARG A 128 -5.65 -16.76 7.59
CA ARG A 128 -4.49 -16.70 8.50
C ARG A 128 -3.26 -16.05 7.90
N ALA A 129 -3.16 -15.97 6.57
CA ALA A 129 -2.09 -15.23 5.90
C ALA A 129 -2.40 -13.73 5.89
N VAL A 130 -1.36 -12.91 6.01
CA VAL A 130 -1.49 -11.45 5.89
C VAL A 130 -0.96 -11.03 4.53
N GLU A 131 -1.76 -10.33 3.75
CA GLU A 131 -1.35 -9.71 2.49
C GLU A 131 -1.41 -8.19 2.64
N VAL A 132 -0.28 -7.53 2.38
CA VAL A 132 -0.13 -6.08 2.45
C VAL A 132 0.39 -5.58 1.13
N SER A 133 -0.32 -4.64 0.50
CA SER A 133 0.18 -4.01 -0.72
C SER A 133 1.31 -3.05 -0.38
N LEU A 134 2.46 -3.24 -1.03
CA LEU A 134 3.61 -2.34 -0.93
C LEU A 134 3.43 -1.10 -1.79
N SER A 135 2.55 -1.19 -2.80
CA SER A 135 2.04 -0.10 -3.64
C SER A 135 0.78 0.55 -3.06
N GLY A 136 0.60 1.86 -3.27
CA GLY A 136 -0.65 2.56 -2.96
C GLY A 136 -0.60 3.54 -1.77
N PRO A 137 -1.73 4.23 -1.47
CA PRO A 137 -1.79 5.44 -0.63
C PRO A 137 -1.55 5.26 0.88
N GLY A 138 -0.95 4.15 1.31
CA GLY A 138 -0.77 3.81 2.73
C GLY A 138 0.14 4.77 3.51
N ASP A 139 1.03 5.50 2.82
CA ASP A 139 1.93 6.48 3.43
C ASP A 139 1.62 7.89 2.90
N ALA A 140 1.13 8.76 3.78
CA ALA A 140 0.68 10.10 3.42
C ALA A 140 1.82 11.09 3.16
N ASP A 141 3.00 10.87 3.73
CA ASP A 141 4.18 11.70 3.48
C ASP A 141 4.82 11.29 2.16
N ARG A 142 5.00 9.98 1.94
CA ARG A 142 5.41 9.41 0.64
C ARG A 142 4.47 9.80 -0.49
N TYR A 143 3.15 9.76 -0.26
CA TYR A 143 2.16 10.22 -1.24
C TYR A 143 2.41 11.67 -1.66
N ARG A 144 2.64 12.58 -0.70
CA ARG A 144 2.84 14.01 -0.99
C ARG A 144 4.09 14.24 -1.82
N GLU A 145 5.17 13.55 -1.49
CA GLU A 145 6.43 13.65 -2.21
C GLU A 145 6.33 13.09 -3.64
N VAL A 146 5.81 11.87 -3.79
CA VAL A 146 5.60 11.25 -5.10
C VAL A 146 4.66 12.08 -5.97
N ALA A 147 3.56 12.59 -5.40
CA ALA A 147 2.63 13.43 -6.13
C ALA A 147 3.29 14.73 -6.62
N ALA A 148 4.15 15.35 -5.79
CA ALA A 148 4.88 16.56 -6.17
C ALA A 148 5.89 16.30 -7.30
N TYR A 149 6.62 15.18 -7.24
CA TYR A 149 7.53 14.77 -8.33
C TYR A 149 6.74 14.53 -9.62
N ASN A 150 5.67 13.73 -9.56
CA ASN A 150 4.85 13.40 -10.73
C ASN A 150 4.18 14.64 -11.35
N GLU A 151 3.74 15.59 -10.51
CA GLU A 151 3.22 16.89 -10.96
C GLU A 151 4.31 17.70 -11.69
N THR A 152 5.53 17.76 -11.12
CA THR A 152 6.67 18.45 -11.74
C THR A 152 7.01 17.87 -13.11
N VAL A 153 7.03 16.54 -13.25
CA VAL A 153 7.26 15.90 -14.56
C VAL A 153 6.15 16.25 -15.55
N ALA A 154 4.88 16.22 -15.12
CA ALA A 154 3.76 16.58 -15.99
C ALA A 154 3.81 18.06 -16.44
N GLU A 155 4.21 18.97 -15.54
CA GLU A 155 4.44 20.38 -15.86
C GLU A 155 5.57 20.55 -16.89
N GLU A 156 6.71 19.87 -16.72
CA GLU A 156 7.83 19.93 -17.65
C GLU A 156 7.47 19.35 -19.04
N VAL A 157 6.65 18.29 -19.10
CA VAL A 157 6.10 17.81 -20.38
C VAL A 157 5.19 18.86 -20.99
N ALA A 158 4.33 19.51 -20.20
CA ALA A 158 3.43 20.56 -20.70
C ALA A 158 4.18 21.79 -21.25
N GLU A 159 5.35 22.11 -20.69
CA GLU A 159 6.19 23.21 -21.16
C GLU A 159 7.00 22.88 -22.42
N ARG A 160 7.47 21.64 -22.55
CA ARG A 160 8.41 21.22 -23.59
C ARG A 160 7.74 20.61 -24.82
N GLU A 161 6.59 19.97 -24.64
CA GLU A 161 6.01 19.03 -25.60
C GLU A 161 4.64 19.48 -26.13
N ALA A 162 4.14 18.75 -27.13
CA ALA A 162 2.82 19.00 -27.69
C ALA A 162 1.70 18.73 -26.66
N GLU A 163 0.58 19.45 -26.79
CA GLU A 163 -0.59 19.37 -25.90
C GLU A 163 -1.10 17.94 -25.70
N ILE A 164 -0.97 17.09 -26.72
CA ILE A 164 -1.37 15.67 -26.65
C ILE A 164 -0.54 14.86 -25.65
N HIS A 165 0.75 15.15 -25.54
CA HIS A 165 1.65 14.53 -24.57
C HIS A 165 1.40 15.13 -23.19
N ALA A 166 1.22 16.44 -23.08
CA ALA A 166 0.90 17.14 -21.84
C ALA A 166 -0.36 16.59 -21.16
N ARG A 167 -1.46 16.43 -21.92
CA ARG A 167 -2.72 15.89 -21.40
C ARG A 167 -2.59 14.43 -20.93
N THR A 168 -1.78 13.65 -21.64
CA THR A 168 -1.49 12.27 -21.24
C THR A 168 -0.64 12.24 -19.98
N ALA A 169 0.36 13.12 -19.86
CA ALA A 169 1.23 13.24 -18.70
C ALA A 169 0.45 13.61 -17.43
N GLU A 170 -0.46 14.58 -17.49
CA GLU A 170 -1.32 14.94 -16.36
C GLU A 170 -2.16 13.75 -15.86
N THR A 171 -2.78 13.02 -16.80
CA THR A 171 -3.61 11.86 -16.44
C THR A 171 -2.76 10.71 -15.89
N PHE A 172 -1.56 10.52 -16.44
CA PHE A 172 -0.63 9.48 -16.02
C PHE A 172 -0.01 9.78 -14.66
N ALA A 173 0.38 11.03 -14.39
CA ALA A 173 0.82 11.48 -13.07
C ALA A 173 -0.25 11.26 -12.01
N ALA A 174 -1.52 11.56 -12.32
CA ALA A 174 -2.64 11.29 -11.43
C ALA A 174 -2.86 9.78 -11.20
N PHE A 175 -2.68 8.95 -12.23
CA PHE A 175 -2.75 7.49 -12.09
C PHE A 175 -1.66 6.95 -11.17
N MET A 176 -0.40 7.26 -11.47
CA MET A 176 0.76 6.78 -10.72
C MET A 176 0.76 7.24 -9.26
N SER A 177 0.37 8.49 -9.01
CA SER A 177 0.28 9.04 -7.64
C SER A 177 -0.85 8.41 -6.84
N ASN A 178 -2.04 8.21 -7.44
CA ASN A 178 -3.21 7.75 -6.69
C ASN A 178 -3.31 6.23 -6.56
N HIS A 179 -2.92 5.46 -7.59
CA HIS A 179 -3.06 4.00 -7.60
C HIS A 179 -1.82 3.29 -7.06
N TYR A 180 -0.62 3.81 -7.33
CA TYR A 180 0.62 3.12 -6.96
C TYR A 180 1.49 3.86 -5.95
N VAL A 181 1.32 5.17 -5.80
CA VAL A 181 2.25 6.01 -5.04
C VAL A 181 3.68 5.74 -5.49
N ARG A 182 3.87 5.80 -6.82
CA ARG A 182 5.17 5.65 -7.46
C ARG A 182 5.51 6.82 -8.40
N PRO A 183 6.81 7.10 -8.59
CA PRO A 183 7.30 7.96 -9.67
C PRO A 183 6.80 7.49 -11.04
N VAL A 184 6.52 8.43 -11.95
CA VAL A 184 6.05 8.12 -13.31
C VAL A 184 7.05 7.35 -14.16
N ASP A 185 8.34 7.50 -13.89
CA ASP A 185 9.46 6.84 -14.55
C ASP A 185 9.75 5.42 -14.01
N ASP A 186 9.21 5.06 -12.84
CA ASP A 186 9.25 3.70 -12.28
C ASP A 186 8.04 2.83 -12.73
N ALA A 187 7.27 3.30 -13.72
CA ALA A 187 6.10 2.58 -14.20
C ALA A 187 6.47 1.30 -14.96
N THR A 188 6.03 0.14 -14.45
CA THR A 188 6.24 -1.15 -15.11
C THR A 188 5.40 -1.31 -16.38
N PRO A 189 5.73 -2.27 -17.28
CA PRO A 189 4.94 -2.53 -18.48
C PRO A 189 3.47 -2.84 -18.21
N GLU A 190 3.17 -3.54 -17.11
CA GLU A 190 1.81 -3.90 -16.71
C GLU A 190 1.02 -2.67 -16.26
N MET A 191 1.65 -1.79 -15.49
CA MET A 191 1.05 -0.51 -15.07
C MET A 191 0.78 0.39 -16.28
N ARG A 192 1.71 0.44 -17.25
CA ARG A 192 1.52 1.17 -18.50
C ARG A 192 0.37 0.59 -19.34
N ALA A 193 0.19 -0.72 -19.34
CA ALA A 193 -0.94 -1.37 -20.03
C ALA A 193 -2.27 -1.05 -19.32
N GLU A 194 -2.34 -1.20 -17.99
CA GLU A 194 -3.52 -0.83 -17.19
C GLU A 194 -3.91 0.63 -17.41
N PHE A 195 -2.93 1.53 -17.41
CA PHE A 195 -3.16 2.95 -17.70
C PHE A 195 -3.87 3.14 -19.04
N ARG A 196 -3.38 2.51 -20.11
CA ARG A 196 -3.92 2.71 -21.46
C ARG A 196 -5.27 2.07 -21.68
N GLU A 197 -5.40 0.83 -21.23
CA GLU A 197 -6.58 0.00 -21.53
C GLU A 197 -7.75 0.33 -20.60
N GLU A 198 -7.47 0.79 -19.38
CA GLU A 198 -8.48 0.96 -18.34
C GLU A 198 -8.56 2.40 -17.84
N TYR A 199 -7.47 2.90 -17.25
CA TYR A 199 -7.52 4.14 -16.47
C TYR A 199 -7.77 5.37 -17.36
N LEU A 200 -7.01 5.50 -18.46
CA LEU A 200 -7.08 6.64 -19.37
C LEU A 200 -8.48 6.75 -19.98
N VAL A 201 -9.03 5.62 -20.45
CA VAL A 201 -10.36 5.57 -21.07
C VAL A 201 -11.45 5.98 -20.08
N ARG A 202 -11.34 5.55 -18.82
CA ARG A 202 -12.34 5.82 -17.79
C ARG A 202 -12.23 7.22 -17.18
N ASN A 203 -11.02 7.75 -17.05
CA ASN A 203 -10.77 8.97 -16.27
C ASN A 203 -10.28 10.17 -17.11
N GLY A 204 -9.48 9.93 -18.15
CA GLY A 204 -8.90 11.00 -18.99
C GLY A 204 -9.78 11.43 -20.17
N TRP A 205 -10.77 10.60 -20.54
CA TRP A 205 -11.65 10.83 -21.69
C TRP A 205 -10.87 11.20 -22.96
N PRO A 206 -9.97 10.32 -23.43
CA PRO A 206 -9.01 10.65 -24.48
C PRO A 206 -9.70 10.84 -25.84
N THR A 207 -9.07 11.64 -26.71
CA THR A 207 -9.42 11.66 -28.13
C THR A 207 -8.83 10.45 -28.84
N ASP A 208 -9.34 10.10 -30.03
CA ASP A 208 -8.76 9.02 -30.85
C ASP A 208 -7.27 9.28 -31.14
N GLU A 209 -6.92 10.54 -31.41
CA GLU A 209 -5.53 10.95 -31.61
C GLU A 209 -4.67 10.72 -30.36
N GLN A 210 -5.22 10.99 -29.17
CA GLN A 210 -4.52 10.76 -27.90
C GLN A 210 -4.33 9.26 -27.63
N LEU A 211 -5.30 8.41 -27.99
CA LEU A 211 -5.16 6.96 -27.90
C LEU A 211 -4.08 6.45 -28.86
N ASP A 212 -4.06 6.94 -30.09
CA ASP A 212 -3.04 6.57 -31.08
C ASP A 212 -1.62 7.01 -30.67
N ALA A 213 -1.51 8.14 -29.96
CA ALA A 213 -0.24 8.71 -29.50
C ALA A 213 0.13 8.31 -28.05
N VAL A 214 -0.65 7.46 -27.39
CA VAL A 214 -0.44 7.18 -25.95
C VAL A 214 0.89 6.47 -25.71
N ASP A 215 1.31 5.61 -26.63
CA ASP A 215 2.59 4.92 -26.56
C ASP A 215 3.76 5.88 -26.61
N GLU A 216 3.73 6.78 -27.61
CA GLU A 216 4.70 7.84 -27.77
C GLU A 216 4.72 8.78 -26.56
N SER A 217 3.54 9.14 -26.05
CA SER A 217 3.41 10.01 -24.88
C SER A 217 4.06 9.42 -23.63
N LEU A 218 3.91 8.12 -23.36
CA LEU A 218 4.59 7.48 -22.22
C LEU A 218 6.11 7.48 -22.38
N SER A 219 6.63 7.30 -23.61
CA SER A 219 8.07 7.42 -23.86
C SER A 219 8.58 8.87 -23.71
N VAL A 220 7.78 9.86 -24.09
CA VAL A 220 8.10 11.29 -23.90
C VAL A 220 8.16 11.62 -22.40
N ILE A 221 7.19 11.16 -21.61
CA ILE A 221 7.17 11.36 -20.15
C ILE A 221 8.43 10.77 -19.51
N GLU A 222 8.79 9.53 -19.82
CA GLU A 222 10.01 8.88 -19.34
C GLU A 222 11.27 9.68 -19.72
N SER A 223 11.34 10.19 -20.95
CA SER A 223 12.46 11.02 -21.39
C SER A 223 12.55 12.37 -20.68
N VAL A 224 11.42 12.96 -20.29
CA VAL A 224 11.40 14.23 -19.56
C VAL A 224 11.74 14.00 -18.09
N ALA A 225 11.21 12.94 -17.48
CA ALA A 225 11.48 12.53 -16.11
C ALA A 225 12.99 12.33 -15.85
N ALA A 226 13.71 11.73 -16.79
CA ALA A 226 15.17 11.57 -16.73
C ALA A 226 15.97 12.90 -16.65
N GLY A 227 15.31 14.05 -16.86
CA GLY A 227 15.89 15.38 -16.72
C GLY A 227 15.34 16.19 -15.54
N VAL A 228 14.49 15.60 -14.69
CA VAL A 228 13.95 16.17 -13.45
C VAL A 228 14.66 15.47 -12.29
N ASP A 229 15.14 16.23 -11.30
CA ASP A 229 15.76 15.64 -10.11
C ASP A 229 14.72 14.76 -9.36
N GLU A 230 15.13 13.55 -8.98
CA GLU A 230 14.31 12.60 -8.24
C GLU A 230 13.86 13.17 -6.87
N PRO A 231 12.73 12.69 -6.32
CA PRO A 231 12.29 13.10 -4.99
C PRO A 231 13.40 12.84 -3.94
N ALA A 232 13.58 13.77 -3.01
CA ALA A 232 14.70 13.75 -2.08
C ALA A 232 14.50 12.67 -1.01
N GLU A 233 15.33 11.61 -1.06
CA GLU A 233 15.36 10.49 -0.12
C GLU A 233 15.17 10.95 1.34
N ILE A 234 14.23 10.32 2.06
CA ILE A 234 14.02 10.61 3.48
C ILE A 234 15.21 10.03 4.26
N GLU A 235 16.15 10.90 4.62
CA GLU A 235 17.06 10.63 5.74
C GLU A 235 16.22 10.56 7.03
N ASP A 236 15.76 9.36 7.40
CA ASP A 236 15.13 9.12 8.70
C ASP A 236 16.17 9.42 9.78
N SER A 237 16.00 10.56 10.42
CA SER A 237 16.87 11.09 11.46
C SER A 237 16.93 10.14 12.65
N ALA A 238 17.88 9.21 12.62
CA ALA A 238 18.34 8.45 13.76
C ALA A 238 19.11 9.35 14.74
N ASP A 239 18.45 10.35 15.34
CA ASP A 239 18.93 11.06 16.53
C ASP A 239 18.09 10.65 17.74
N GLY A 240 18.37 9.43 18.21
CA GLY A 240 17.96 8.95 19.52
C GLY A 240 18.87 9.53 20.60
N ASP A 241 18.45 10.68 21.12
CA ASP A 241 18.85 11.34 22.37
C ASP A 241 19.41 10.36 23.43
N GLY A 242 20.74 10.36 23.60
CA GLY A 242 21.40 9.75 24.76
C GLY A 242 21.43 10.79 25.89
N PRO A 243 20.89 10.52 27.08
CA PRO A 243 20.89 11.51 28.14
C PRO A 243 22.32 11.73 28.67
N ASP A 244 22.74 12.99 28.59
CA ASP A 244 23.96 13.55 29.16
C ASP A 244 23.76 13.68 30.69
N ASP A 245 24.12 12.64 31.45
CA ASP A 245 24.23 12.72 32.91
C ASP A 245 25.54 13.43 33.29
N ALA A 246 25.53 14.76 33.22
CA ALA A 246 26.50 15.63 33.86
C ALA A 246 26.03 16.01 35.27
N ASP A 247 26.15 15.08 36.22
CA ASP A 247 25.93 15.37 37.64
C ASP A 247 27.18 16.06 38.22
N GLY A 248 27.07 17.39 38.34
CA GLY A 248 28.07 18.25 38.96
C GLY A 248 27.40 19.38 39.72
N ASP A 249 26.86 19.09 40.92
CA ASP A 249 26.54 20.12 41.91
C ASP A 249 27.16 19.76 43.27
N SER A 250 28.25 20.46 43.58
CA SER A 250 28.81 20.57 44.93
C SER A 250 28.06 21.67 45.68
N PRO A 251 27.52 21.40 46.88
CA PRO A 251 27.18 22.46 47.80
C PRO A 251 28.32 22.70 48.81
N ASP A 252 29.10 23.76 48.59
CA ASP A 252 29.83 24.46 49.65
C ASP A 252 28.81 25.22 50.54
N GLY A 253 28.83 24.99 51.86
CA GLY A 253 27.94 25.73 52.75
C GLY A 253 27.89 25.28 54.21
N ASP A 254 29.04 25.37 54.90
CA ASP A 254 29.23 25.86 56.27
C ASP A 254 28.23 25.51 57.41
N GLY A 255 28.76 24.93 58.50
CA GLY A 255 28.11 25.00 59.82
C GLY A 255 28.84 24.22 60.93
N PRO A 256 28.84 24.69 62.20
CA PRO A 256 30.08 24.91 62.96
C PRO A 256 30.26 24.01 64.20
N ALA A 257 31.50 23.92 64.71
CA ALA A 257 31.93 24.11 66.12
C ALA A 257 33.35 23.58 66.37
#